data_AF-A0A2J8T1V1-F1
#
_entry.id   AF-A0A2J8T1V1-F1
#
_cell.length_a   1.000
_cell.length_b   1.000
_cell.length_c   1.000
_cell.angle_alpha   90.00
_cell.angle_beta   90.00
_cell.angle_gamma   90.00
#
_symmetry.space_group_name_H-M   'P 1'
#
loop_
_entity.id
_entity.type
_entity.pdbx_description
1 polymer ?
#
loop_
_entity_poly.entity_id
_entity_poly.type
_entity_poly.pdbx_seq_one_letter_code
_entity_poly.pdbx_strand_id
1 'polypeptide(L)'
;MVSILQLVQNLMHGDEDEEPQSPRIQNIGEQGHMALLGHSLGAYISTLDKEKLRKLTTRILSDTTLWLCRIFGYENGCAYFHKEEREGLAKICRLAIHSRYEDFVVDGFNVLYNKKPVIYLSAAARPGLGQYLCNQFGLPFPCLCRVPCNAMFGSQHQM
;
A
#
# COMPACT_ATOMS: atom_id res chain seq x y z
N MET A 1 -20.22 -29.05 -13.86
CA MET A 1 -19.30 -28.60 -12.79
C MET A 1 -19.80 -27.23 -12.36
N VAL A 2 -20.50 -27.15 -11.23
CA VAL A 2 -21.11 -25.89 -10.75
C VAL A 2 -19.98 -24.99 -10.26
N SER A 3 -19.93 -23.74 -10.74
CA SER A 3 -18.91 -22.78 -10.31
C SER A 3 -19.10 -22.47 -8.83
N ILE A 4 -18.01 -22.29 -8.07
CA ILE A 4 -18.07 -21.81 -6.66
C ILE A 4 -18.93 -20.54 -6.56
N LEU A 5 -18.93 -19.70 -7.60
CA LEU A 5 -19.76 -18.51 -7.70
C LEU A 5 -21.26 -18.83 -7.70
N GLN A 6 -21.70 -19.88 -8.39
CA GLN A 6 -23.10 -20.33 -8.37
C GLN A 6 -23.48 -20.88 -7.00
N LEU A 7 -22.57 -21.60 -6.32
CA LEU A 7 -22.83 -22.12 -4.98
C LEU A 7 -23.00 -20.98 -3.96
N VAL A 8 -22.12 -19.97 -4.02
CA VAL A 8 -22.21 -18.78 -3.17
C VAL A 8 -23.49 -18.00 -3.48
N GLN A 9 -23.85 -17.86 -4.76
CA GLN A 9 -25.08 -17.17 -5.15
C GLN A 9 -26.34 -17.88 -4.64
N ASN A 10 -26.39 -19.22 -4.73
CA ASN A 10 -27.49 -20.02 -4.21
C ASN A 10 -27.57 -19.96 -2.68
N LEU A 11 -26.45 -19.83 -1.97
CA LEU A 11 -26.44 -19.64 -0.52
C LEU A 11 -26.89 -18.23 -0.10
N MET A 12 -26.69 -17.23 -0.96
CA MET A 12 -27.11 -15.84 -0.72
C MET A 12 -28.59 -15.61 -1.04
N HIS A 13 -29.16 -16.36 -1.97
CA HIS A 13 -30.59 -16.34 -2.33
C HIS A 13 -31.22 -17.59 -1.72
N GLY A 14 -31.41 -17.58 -0.40
CA GLY A 14 -32.13 -18.66 0.29
C GLY A 14 -33.55 -18.77 -0.26
N ASP A 15 -34.07 -20.01 -0.29
CA ASP A 15 -35.38 -20.49 -0.73
C ASP A 15 -36.55 -19.47 -0.69
N GLU A 16 -36.51 -18.48 -1.57
CA GLU A 16 -37.66 -17.63 -1.89
C GLU A 16 -38.15 -18.10 -3.26
N ASP A 17 -39.29 -18.79 -3.22
CA ASP A 17 -40.07 -19.28 -4.37
C ASP A 17 -40.50 -18.11 -5.27
N GLU A 18 -39.57 -17.53 -6.01
CA GLU A 18 -39.86 -16.64 -7.13
C GLU A 18 -39.22 -17.20 -8.42
N GLU A 19 -40.00 -17.12 -9.50
CA GLU A 19 -39.73 -17.64 -10.84
C GLU A 19 -38.28 -17.48 -11.32
N PRO A 20 -37.78 -18.37 -12.22
CA PRO A 20 -36.39 -18.40 -12.66
C PRO A 20 -36.05 -17.18 -13.50
N GLN A 21 -35.87 -16.04 -12.85
CA GLN A 21 -35.12 -14.93 -13.38
C GLN A 21 -33.72 -15.49 -13.62
N SER A 22 -33.23 -15.36 -14.86
CA SER A 22 -31.87 -15.77 -15.20
C SER A 22 -30.92 -15.28 -14.12
N PRO A 23 -29.83 -16.02 -13.81
CA PRO A 23 -28.91 -15.61 -12.77
C PRO A 23 -28.19 -14.36 -13.29
N ARG A 24 -28.83 -13.21 -13.16
CA ARG A 24 -28.19 -11.92 -13.11
C ARG A 24 -27.41 -12.00 -11.82
N ILE A 25 -26.19 -12.54 -11.95
CA ILE A 25 -25.04 -12.03 -11.23
C ILE A 25 -25.33 -10.55 -11.10
N GLN A 26 -25.64 -10.07 -9.89
CA GLN A 26 -25.75 -8.65 -9.62
C GLN A 26 -24.62 -8.01 -10.41
N ASN A 27 -24.91 -7.05 -11.29
CA ASN A 27 -23.92 -6.45 -12.17
C ASN A 27 -22.84 -5.79 -11.31
N ILE A 28 -21.94 -6.61 -10.79
CA ILE A 28 -20.75 -6.23 -10.07
C ILE A 28 -19.96 -5.57 -11.18
N GLY A 29 -19.83 -4.24 -11.13
CA GLY A 29 -19.06 -3.53 -12.16
C GLY A 29 -17.68 -4.17 -12.33
N GLU A 30 -17.04 -3.94 -13.48
CA GLU A 30 -15.75 -4.56 -13.85
C GLU A 30 -14.73 -4.60 -12.69
N GLN A 31 -14.70 -3.54 -11.87
CA GLN A 31 -13.87 -3.43 -10.67
C GLN A 31 -14.14 -4.51 -9.61
N GLY A 32 -15.41 -4.83 -9.34
CA GLY A 32 -15.75 -5.87 -8.38
C GLY A 32 -15.51 -7.28 -8.93
N HIS A 33 -15.66 -7.49 -10.25
CA HIS A 33 -15.25 -8.75 -10.89
C HIS A 33 -13.75 -8.96 -10.75
N MET A 34 -12.95 -7.93 -11.02
CA MET A 34 -11.50 -7.97 -10.84
C MET A 34 -11.09 -8.22 -9.39
N ALA A 35 -11.76 -7.58 -8.42
CA ALA A 35 -11.51 -7.82 -7.01
C ALA A 35 -11.81 -9.28 -6.61
N LEU A 36 -12.96 -9.81 -7.04
CA LEU A 36 -13.37 -11.18 -6.74
C LEU A 36 -12.39 -12.20 -7.33
N LEU A 37 -11.98 -12.01 -8.59
CA LEU A 37 -11.00 -12.85 -9.24
C LEU A 37 -9.64 -12.77 -8.53
N GLY A 38 -9.19 -11.55 -8.18
CA GLY A 38 -7.95 -11.34 -7.45
C GLY A 38 -7.94 -12.05 -6.09
N HIS A 39 -9.03 -11.93 -5.31
CA HIS A 39 -9.16 -12.61 -4.02
C HIS A 39 -9.22 -14.13 -4.17
N SER A 40 -10.02 -14.64 -5.12
CA SER A 40 -10.15 -16.08 -5.39
C SER A 40 -8.81 -16.69 -5.82
N LEU A 41 -8.09 -15.99 -6.70
CA LEU A 41 -6.76 -16.41 -7.14
C LEU A 41 -5.75 -16.36 -5.99
N GLY A 42 -5.75 -15.31 -5.17
CA GLY A 42 -4.89 -15.21 -3.99
C GLY A 42 -5.14 -16.35 -2.99
N ALA A 43 -6.40 -16.70 -2.76
CA ALA A 43 -6.78 -17.83 -1.92
C ALA A 43 -6.27 -19.16 -2.48
N TYR A 44 -6.46 -19.40 -3.78
CA TYR A 44 -5.95 -20.60 -4.46
C TYR A 44 -4.42 -20.69 -4.44
N ILE A 45 -3.71 -19.61 -4.73
CA ILE A 45 -2.23 -19.57 -4.68
C ILE A 45 -1.74 -19.90 -3.27
N SER A 46 -2.47 -19.50 -2.24
CA SER A 46 -2.12 -19.76 -0.84
C SER A 46 -2.19 -21.25 -0.47
N THR A 47 -2.86 -22.09 -1.26
CA THR A 47 -2.89 -23.55 -1.04
C THR A 47 -1.74 -24.29 -1.72
N LEU A 48 -0.89 -23.60 -2.49
CA LEU A 48 0.27 -24.21 -3.14
C LEU A 48 1.32 -24.64 -2.12
N ASP A 49 2.10 -25.67 -2.47
CA ASP A 49 3.26 -26.04 -1.67
C ASP A 49 4.30 -24.90 -1.59
N LYS A 50 5.06 -24.87 -0.50
CA LYS A 50 5.99 -23.78 -0.18
C LYS A 50 7.00 -23.51 -1.31
N GLU A 51 7.44 -24.54 -2.03
CA GLU A 51 8.42 -24.38 -3.11
C GLU A 51 7.81 -23.74 -4.35
N LYS A 52 6.65 -24.22 -4.79
CA LYS A 52 5.92 -23.64 -5.92
C LYS A 52 5.45 -22.23 -5.62
N LEU A 53 4.92 -22.00 -4.41
CA LEU A 53 4.53 -20.68 -3.95
C LEU A 53 5.69 -19.71 -4.04
N ARG A 54 6.86 -20.06 -3.47
CA ARG A 54 8.06 -19.23 -3.54
C ARG A 54 8.50 -18.94 -4.97
N LYS A 55 8.52 -19.95 -5.85
CA LYS A 55 8.91 -19.75 -7.27
C LYS A 55 7.96 -18.76 -7.97
N LEU A 56 6.66 -18.93 -7.76
CA LEU A 56 5.63 -18.07 -8.34
C LEU A 56 5.71 -16.64 -7.81
N THR A 57 5.75 -16.46 -6.49
CA THR A 57 5.79 -15.12 -5.88
C THR A 57 7.07 -14.37 -6.22
N THR A 58 8.22 -15.05 -6.26
CA THR A 58 9.48 -14.43 -6.72
C THR A 58 9.38 -13.98 -8.17
N ARG A 59 8.75 -14.77 -9.05
CA ARG A 59 8.56 -14.37 -10.45
C ARG A 59 7.65 -13.15 -10.59
N ILE A 60 6.51 -13.15 -9.90
CA ILE A 60 5.57 -12.02 -9.86
C ILE A 60 6.29 -10.77 -9.34
N LEU A 61 7.01 -10.88 -8.22
CA LEU A 61 7.77 -9.78 -7.63
C LEU A 61 8.83 -9.23 -8.60
N SER A 62 9.60 -10.10 -9.25
CA SER A 62 10.63 -9.69 -10.21
C SER A 62 10.04 -8.95 -11.41
N ASP A 63 9.01 -9.53 -12.05
CA ASP A 63 8.42 -8.95 -13.26
C ASP A 63 7.73 -7.62 -12.95
N THR A 64 6.97 -7.55 -11.86
CA THR A 64 6.30 -6.31 -11.43
C THR A 64 7.29 -5.23 -11.01
N THR A 65 8.37 -5.59 -10.32
CA THR A 65 9.45 -4.64 -10.00
C THR A 65 10.06 -4.07 -11.27
N LEU A 66 10.40 -4.92 -12.24
CA LEU A 66 10.97 -4.47 -13.51
C LEU A 66 10.03 -3.50 -14.24
N TRP A 67 8.73 -3.80 -14.30
CA TRP A 67 7.75 -2.92 -14.94
C TRP A 67 7.60 -1.59 -14.21
N LEU A 68 7.49 -1.59 -12.89
CA LEU A 68 7.42 -0.37 -12.10
C LEU A 68 8.68 0.50 -12.26
N CYS A 69 9.86 -0.12 -12.19
CA CYS A 69 11.13 0.54 -12.41
C CYS A 69 11.19 1.22 -13.79
N ARG A 70 10.72 0.56 -14.84
CA ARG A 70 10.64 1.15 -16.19
C ARG A 70 9.66 2.31 -16.28
N ILE A 71 8.48 2.19 -15.68
CA ILE A 71 7.46 3.24 -15.69
C ILE A 71 7.97 4.52 -15.00
N PHE A 72 8.69 4.37 -13.89
CA PHE A 72 9.19 5.51 -13.12
C PHE A 72 10.62 5.93 -13.49
N GLY A 73 11.27 5.25 -14.45
CA GLY A 73 12.63 5.59 -14.89
C GLY A 73 13.73 5.24 -13.87
N TYR A 74 13.51 4.28 -13.00
CA TYR A 74 14.53 3.80 -12.04
C TYR A 74 15.28 2.60 -12.62
N GLU A 75 16.54 2.79 -13.03
CA GLU A 75 17.33 1.71 -13.63
C GLU A 75 17.67 0.58 -12.64
N ASN A 76 17.91 0.92 -11.37
CA ASN A 76 18.28 -0.02 -10.29
C ASN A 76 17.31 0.06 -9.10
N GLY A 77 16.01 0.21 -9.38
CA GLY A 77 14.99 0.30 -8.35
C GLY A 77 14.59 -1.05 -7.75
N CYS A 78 14.06 -1.01 -6.53
CA CYS A 78 13.39 -2.14 -5.87
C CYS A 78 11.95 -1.76 -5.55
N ALA A 79 11.01 -2.67 -5.73
CA ALA A 79 9.62 -2.49 -5.34
C ALA A 79 9.28 -3.32 -4.10
N TYR A 80 8.56 -2.70 -3.16
CA TYR A 80 8.04 -3.37 -1.97
C TYR A 80 6.53 -3.15 -1.91
N PHE A 81 5.79 -4.24 -1.71
CA PHE A 81 4.33 -4.23 -1.67
C PHE A 81 3.87 -4.32 -0.22
N HIS A 82 2.96 -3.43 0.15
CA HIS A 82 2.44 -3.29 1.50
C HIS A 82 0.92 -3.37 1.48
N LYS A 83 0.34 -3.92 2.55
CA LYS A 83 -1.12 -3.98 2.68
C LYS A 83 -1.69 -2.59 2.97
N GLU A 84 -0.97 -1.82 3.78
CA GLU A 84 -1.31 -0.43 4.09
C GLU A 84 -0.38 0.55 3.38
N GLU A 85 -0.96 1.59 2.79
CA GLU A 85 -0.23 2.66 2.08
C GLU A 85 0.86 3.31 2.95
N ARG A 86 0.61 3.46 4.25
CA ARG A 86 1.50 4.18 5.17
C ARG A 86 2.73 3.37 5.58
N GLU A 87 2.67 2.03 5.49
CA GLU A 87 3.79 1.15 5.87
C GLU A 87 5.00 1.36 4.97
N GLY A 88 4.78 1.54 3.67
CA GLY A 88 5.85 1.80 2.71
C GLY A 88 6.59 3.08 3.05
N LEU A 89 5.84 4.15 3.30
CA LEU A 89 6.43 5.43 3.70
C LEU A 89 7.20 5.32 5.02
N ALA A 90 6.64 4.61 6.01
CA ALA A 90 7.32 4.39 7.28
C ALA A 90 8.66 3.64 7.11
N LYS A 91 8.70 2.62 6.24
CA LYS A 91 9.94 1.88 5.94
C LYS A 91 10.98 2.75 5.24
N ILE A 92 10.58 3.58 4.29
CA ILE A 92 11.49 4.50 3.60
C ILE A 92 12.04 5.56 4.55
N CYS A 93 11.19 6.16 5.39
CA CYS A 93 11.65 7.08 6.43
C CYS A 93 12.62 6.40 7.41
N ARG A 94 12.35 5.15 7.81
CA ARG A 94 13.28 4.37 8.65
C ARG A 94 14.62 4.14 7.96
N LEU A 95 14.61 3.77 6.68
CA LEU A 95 15.83 3.61 5.88
C LEU A 95 16.62 4.91 5.82
N ALA A 96 15.95 6.05 5.63
CA ALA A 96 16.59 7.36 5.62
C ALA A 96 17.23 7.71 6.97
N ILE A 97 16.59 7.34 8.10
CA ILE A 97 17.17 7.53 9.44
C ILE A 97 18.42 6.64 9.58
N HIS A 98 18.33 5.34 9.29
CA HIS A 98 19.49 4.44 9.40
C HIS A 98 20.66 4.87 8.50
N SER A 99 20.38 5.42 7.32
CA SER A 99 21.42 5.92 6.41
C SER A 99 22.06 7.22 6.89
N ARG A 100 21.43 7.98 7.79
CA ARG A 100 21.92 9.28 8.27
C ARG A 100 22.48 9.24 9.68
N TYR A 101 22.09 8.26 10.47
CA TYR A 101 22.48 8.08 11.87
C TYR A 101 23.08 6.68 12.03
N GLU A 102 24.39 6.54 11.85
CA GLU A 102 25.10 5.26 11.85
C GLU A 102 24.90 4.49 13.16
N ASP A 103 24.97 5.19 14.30
CA ASP A 103 24.80 4.61 15.63
C ASP A 103 23.34 4.33 15.99
N PHE A 104 22.37 4.66 15.13
CA PHE A 104 20.94 4.47 15.44
C PHE A 104 20.58 3.00 15.66
N VAL A 105 21.35 2.06 15.10
CA VAL A 105 21.16 0.62 15.33
C VAL A 105 21.51 0.23 16.77
N VAL A 106 22.53 0.87 17.35
CA VAL A 106 23.09 0.51 18.66
C VAL A 106 22.46 1.35 19.76
N ASP A 107 22.47 2.67 19.60
CA ASP A 107 22.05 3.65 20.61
C ASP A 107 20.59 4.07 20.44
N GLY A 108 19.93 3.61 19.37
CA GLY A 108 18.51 3.84 19.12
C GLY A 108 18.16 5.32 19.10
N PHE A 109 17.09 5.66 19.79
CA PHE A 109 16.57 7.03 19.82
C PHE A 109 17.56 8.04 20.45
N ASN A 110 18.53 7.58 21.23
CA ASN A 110 19.45 8.49 21.93
C ASN A 110 20.30 9.32 20.96
N VAL A 111 20.65 8.74 19.80
CA VAL A 111 21.41 9.41 18.73
C VAL A 111 20.66 10.64 18.20
N LEU A 112 19.33 10.62 18.25
CA LEU A 112 18.48 11.69 17.72
C LEU A 112 18.42 12.90 18.66
N TYR A 113 18.85 12.81 19.93
CA TYR A 113 18.77 13.95 20.85
C TYR A 113 19.70 15.10 20.44
N ASN A 114 20.90 14.78 19.95
CA ASN A 114 21.90 15.76 19.55
C ASN A 114 21.50 16.47 18.24
N LYS A 115 20.77 15.77 17.37
CA LYS A 115 20.28 16.30 16.09
C LYS A 115 18.95 15.64 15.74
N LYS A 116 17.86 16.28 16.18
CA LYS A 116 16.51 15.74 15.95
C LYS A 116 16.15 15.82 14.46
N PRO A 117 15.71 14.73 13.82
CA PRO A 117 15.24 14.80 12.44
C PRO A 117 13.95 15.61 12.37
N VAL A 118 13.77 16.32 11.27
CA VAL A 118 12.54 17.07 10.96
C VAL A 118 11.90 16.45 9.72
N ILE A 119 10.63 16.07 9.84
CA ILE A 119 9.80 15.56 8.75
C ILE A 119 9.02 16.74 8.18
N TYR A 120 9.30 17.08 6.92
CA TYR A 120 8.51 18.07 6.18
C TYR A 120 7.37 17.36 5.46
N LEU A 121 6.15 17.80 5.72
CA LEU A 121 4.94 17.21 5.14
C LEU A 121 4.08 18.31 4.53
N SER A 122 3.61 18.11 3.31
CA SER A 122 2.68 19.04 2.66
C SER A 122 1.42 19.25 3.51
N ALA A 123 0.88 20.48 3.54
CA ALA A 123 -0.39 20.80 4.18
C ALA A 123 -1.57 20.02 3.55
N ALA A 124 -1.45 19.63 2.28
CA ALA A 124 -2.42 18.80 1.57
C ALA A 124 -2.22 17.28 1.79
N ALA A 125 -1.22 16.87 2.58
CA ALA A 125 -1.02 15.46 2.87
C ALA A 125 -2.19 14.85 3.66
N ARG A 126 -2.36 13.54 3.53
CA ARG A 126 -3.44 12.79 4.18
C ARG A 126 -3.50 13.07 5.69
N PRO A 127 -4.68 13.37 6.25
CA PRO A 127 -4.83 13.60 7.69
C PRO A 127 -4.29 12.42 8.52
N GLY A 128 -3.63 12.72 9.62
CA GLY A 128 -3.03 11.73 10.52
C GLY A 128 -1.69 11.13 10.04
N LEU A 129 -1.24 11.41 8.81
CA LEU A 129 0.02 10.84 8.30
C LEU A 129 1.24 11.31 9.11
N GLY A 130 1.35 12.60 9.39
CA GLY A 130 2.45 13.14 10.19
C GLY A 130 2.49 12.55 11.60
N GLN A 131 1.34 12.45 12.27
CA GLN A 131 1.24 11.83 13.59
C GLN A 131 1.62 10.34 13.55
N TYR A 132 1.15 9.61 12.54
CA TYR A 132 1.52 8.21 12.34
C TYR A 132 3.04 8.05 12.20
N LEU A 133 3.69 8.86 11.37
CA LEU A 133 5.15 8.81 11.19
C LEU A 133 5.88 9.15 12.50
N CYS A 134 5.48 10.22 13.19
CA CYS A 134 6.06 10.56 14.49
C CYS A 134 5.98 9.38 15.48
N ASN A 135 4.81 8.74 15.59
CA ASN A 135 4.62 7.57 16.44
C ASN A 135 5.49 6.38 16.03
N GLN A 136 5.61 6.11 14.71
CA GLN A 136 6.43 5.00 14.19
C GLN A 136 7.93 5.15 14.47
N PHE A 137 8.40 6.38 14.69
CA PHE A 137 9.81 6.68 14.95
C PHE A 137 10.08 7.16 16.38
N GLY A 138 9.06 7.24 17.24
CA GLY A 138 9.17 7.82 18.58
C GLY A 138 9.48 9.32 18.59
N LEU A 139 9.28 10.01 17.46
CA LEU A 139 9.61 11.43 17.32
C LEU A 139 8.56 12.32 17.99
N PRO A 140 8.96 13.36 18.72
CA PRO A 140 8.02 14.31 19.29
C PRO A 140 7.39 15.17 18.19
N PHE A 141 6.18 15.68 18.42
CA PHE A 141 5.43 16.48 17.43
C PHE A 141 6.18 17.70 16.85
N PRO A 142 7.06 18.41 17.59
CA PRO A 142 7.89 19.48 17.03
C PRO A 142 8.83 19.05 15.90
N CYS A 143 9.09 17.75 15.74
CA CYS A 143 9.81 17.21 14.58
C CYS A 143 8.98 17.20 13.30
N LEU A 144 7.68 17.52 13.35
CA LEU A 144 6.81 17.59 12.18
C LEU A 144 6.64 19.04 11.73
N CYS A 145 7.07 19.34 10.51
CA CYS A 145 6.86 20.64 9.87
C CYS A 145 5.85 20.51 8.74
N ARG A 146 4.72 21.23 8.84
CA ARG A 146 3.75 21.32 7.73
C ARG A 146 4.17 22.42 6.76
N VAL A 147 4.40 22.03 5.52
CA VAL A 147 4.73 22.94 4.42
C VAL A 147 3.44 23.42 3.76
N PRO A 148 3.14 24.73 3.75
CA PRO A 148 1.96 25.26 3.07
C PRO A 148 1.92 24.84 1.60
N CYS A 149 0.72 24.52 1.10
CA CYS A 149 0.50 24.40 -0.33
C CYS A 149 0.21 25.79 -0.88
N ASN A 150 0.66 26.06 -2.11
CA ASN A 150 0.26 27.26 -2.82
C ASN A 150 -1.27 27.25 -2.89
N ALA A 151 -1.94 28.11 -2.12
CA ALA A 151 -3.34 28.40 -2.38
C ALA A 151 -3.36 28.99 -3.79
N MET A 152 -4.28 28.53 -4.65
CA MET A 152 -4.53 29.12 -5.98
C MET A 152 -5.01 30.59 -5.92
N PHE A 153 -4.83 31.27 -4.79
CA PHE A 153 -5.13 32.67 -4.55
C PHE A 153 -3.82 33.42 -4.30
N GLY A 154 -3.18 33.86 -5.39
CA GLY A 154 -2.12 34.88 -5.32
C GLY A 154 -0.77 34.58 -5.96
N SER A 155 -0.59 33.54 -6.79
CA SER A 155 0.65 33.43 -7.58
C SER A 155 0.66 34.42 -8.75
N GLN A 156 0.94 35.70 -8.46
CA GLN A 156 1.41 36.67 -9.45
C GLN A 156 2.89 36.41 -9.77
N HIS A 157 3.21 35.23 -10.27
CA HIS A 157 4.49 34.98 -10.92
C HIS A 157 4.18 34.71 -12.39
N GLN A 158 4.24 35.79 -13.15
CA GLN A 158 4.25 35.77 -14.60
C GLN A 158 5.59 35.16 -15.01
N MET A 159 5.55 34.00 -15.70
CA MET A 159 6.71 33.50 -16.45
C MET A 159 7.03 34.43 -17.60
#